data_AF-A0A0Q4UYA3-F1
#
_entry.id   AF-A0A0Q4UYA3-F1
#
_cell.length_a   1.000
_cell.length_b   1.000
_cell.length_c   1.000
_cell.angle_alpha   90.00
_cell.angle_beta   90.00
_cell.angle_gamma   90.00
#
_symmetry.space_group_name_H-M   'P 1'
#
loop_
_entity.id
_entity.type
_entity.pdbx_description
1 polymer ?
#
loop_
_entity_poly.entity_id
_entity_poly.type
_entity_poly.pdbx_seq_one_letter_code
_entity_poly.pdbx_strand_id
1 'polypeptide(L)'
;MAPADNTRSDRSDRTANRLDSPKGMRTSVLPSRRGRQSRDTFGRATEGIARGMGTPWFLIGLTLFCVVWMVFNTVAPQHWRFDSAAIGFTALTLILSLQASYAAPLILLAQNRQDDRDRVQFEQDRQRAERNLADTEYLAREVVALRLAVRDMASKDFIRAELRSLLEELDRRDEEAALTAATERSDAADDAAKDAQEAAPTGLHG
;
A
#
# COMPACT_ATOMS: atom_id res chain seq x y z
N MET A 1 59.69 29.77 27.86
CA MET A 1 60.05 28.40 28.25
C MET A 1 59.01 27.47 27.61
N ALA A 2 59.31 26.85 26.46
CA ALA A 2 58.51 25.74 25.93
C ALA A 2 58.95 24.44 26.64
N PRO A 3 58.08 23.42 26.79
CA PRO A 3 57.96 22.33 25.78
C PRO A 3 56.48 21.88 25.55
N ALA A 4 56.06 21.47 24.33
CA ALA A 4 56.09 20.11 23.74
C ALA A 4 55.24 19.09 24.56
N ASP A 5 54.41 18.19 24.03
CA ASP A 5 54.23 17.57 22.72
C ASP A 5 52.93 16.72 22.75
N ASN A 6 52.45 16.33 21.57
CA ASN A 6 51.74 15.07 21.27
C ASN A 6 50.28 14.88 21.72
N THR A 7 49.36 14.83 20.74
CA THR A 7 48.79 13.54 20.27
C THR A 7 48.00 13.75 18.97
N ARG A 8 48.51 13.14 17.91
CA ARG A 8 47.78 12.77 16.68
C ARG A 8 46.63 11.82 17.05
N SER A 9 45.42 12.10 16.58
CA SER A 9 44.47 11.11 16.00
C SER A 9 43.05 11.69 16.00
N ASP A 10 42.59 12.29 14.89
CA ASP A 10 41.16 12.23 14.52
C ASP A 10 40.92 12.79 13.11
N ARG A 11 41.38 12.09 12.07
CA ARG A 11 41.15 12.52 10.68
C ARG A 11 40.88 11.36 9.72
N SER A 12 40.05 10.42 10.14
CA SER A 12 39.66 9.28 9.29
C SER A 12 38.18 8.93 9.25
N ASP A 13 37.26 9.64 9.92
CA ASP A 13 35.86 9.17 10.02
C ASP A 13 34.81 10.04 9.31
N ARG A 14 35.19 10.90 8.35
CA ARG A 14 34.22 11.74 7.60
C ARG A 14 33.92 11.31 6.18
N THR A 15 34.51 10.20 5.70
CA THR A 15 34.43 9.81 4.28
C THR A 15 33.53 8.59 4.00
N ALA A 16 33.01 7.91 5.02
CA ALA A 16 32.30 6.63 4.85
C ALA A 16 30.76 6.72 4.83
N ASN A 17 30.14 7.90 5.00
CA ASN A 17 28.67 8.03 5.07
C ASN A 17 28.05 8.88 3.95
N ARG A 18 28.63 8.85 2.74
CA ARG A 18 28.09 9.57 1.56
C ARG A 18 27.94 8.70 0.31
N LEU A 19 27.67 7.41 0.50
CA LEU A 19 27.44 6.45 -0.57
C LEU A 19 26.13 5.71 -0.34
N ASP A 20 25.01 6.44 -0.33
CA ASP A 20 23.71 5.87 -0.66
C ASP A 20 22.73 6.99 -1.02
N SER A 21 22.76 7.38 -2.30
CA SER A 21 21.67 8.13 -2.93
C SER A 21 21.20 7.30 -4.11
N PRO A 22 19.97 6.74 -4.09
CA PRO A 22 19.48 5.91 -5.17
C PRO A 22 19.46 6.72 -6.46
N LYS A 23 20.10 6.17 -7.49
CA LYS A 23 20.28 6.76 -8.82
C LYS A 23 18.95 6.70 -9.59
N GLY A 24 18.01 7.54 -9.19
CA GLY A 24 16.74 7.76 -9.88
C GLY A 24 16.90 8.78 -11.01
N MET A 25 16.78 8.28 -12.24
CA MET A 25 16.23 8.96 -13.43
C MET A 25 16.38 10.50 -13.48
N ARG A 26 17.32 10.97 -14.30
CA ARG A 26 17.51 12.39 -14.62
C ARG A 26 16.21 12.97 -15.19
N THR A 27 15.47 13.69 -14.37
CA THR A 27 14.33 14.54 -14.78
C THR A 27 14.89 15.66 -15.65
N SER A 28 14.54 15.63 -16.94
CA SER A 28 14.82 16.67 -17.92
C SER A 28 14.19 17.99 -17.48
N VAL A 29 15.04 18.97 -17.17
CA VAL A 29 14.64 20.34 -16.84
C VAL A 29 14.45 21.12 -18.14
N LEU A 30 13.29 20.95 -18.78
CA LEU A 30 12.82 21.83 -19.84
C LEU A 30 11.59 22.58 -19.34
N PRO A 31 11.61 23.93 -19.23
CA PRO A 31 10.42 24.68 -18.88
C PRO A 31 9.53 24.79 -20.12
N SER A 32 8.70 23.78 -20.37
CA SER A 32 7.65 23.80 -21.41
C SER A 32 6.44 24.63 -20.95
N ARG A 33 6.69 25.91 -20.61
CA ARG A 33 5.68 26.92 -20.21
C ARG A 33 4.91 27.55 -21.38
N ARG A 34 4.88 26.94 -22.56
CA ARG A 34 4.26 27.56 -23.76
C ARG A 34 3.07 26.81 -24.37
N GLY A 35 2.52 25.81 -23.67
CA GLY A 35 1.37 25.04 -24.18
C GLY A 35 0.27 24.71 -23.17
N ARG A 36 0.31 25.20 -21.92
CA ARG A 36 -0.67 24.82 -20.89
C ARG A 36 -1.88 25.76 -20.81
N GLN A 37 -1.74 27.01 -21.23
CA GLN A 37 -2.80 28.02 -21.08
C GLN A 37 -3.90 27.90 -22.15
N SER A 38 -3.58 27.42 -23.35
CA SER A 38 -4.57 27.16 -24.42
C SER A 38 -5.31 25.81 -24.23
N ARG A 39 -4.67 24.82 -23.58
CA ARG A 39 -5.28 23.50 -23.33
C ARG A 39 -6.34 23.53 -22.23
N ASP A 40 -6.24 24.44 -21.27
CA ASP A 40 -7.17 24.53 -20.15
C ASP A 40 -8.50 25.19 -20.54
N THR A 41 -8.51 26.17 -21.44
CA THR A 41 -9.75 26.83 -21.91
C THR A 41 -10.51 25.97 -22.91
N PHE A 42 -9.82 25.37 -23.88
CA PHE A 42 -10.44 24.42 -24.82
C PHE A 42 -10.88 23.15 -24.08
N GLY A 43 -10.09 22.67 -23.12
CA GLY A 43 -10.43 21.51 -22.28
C GLY A 43 -11.72 21.73 -21.47
N ARG A 44 -11.89 22.89 -20.82
CA ARG A 44 -13.13 23.21 -20.08
C ARG A 44 -14.33 23.43 -20.99
N ALA A 45 -14.14 24.04 -22.16
CA ALA A 45 -15.20 24.19 -23.16
C ALA A 45 -15.65 22.82 -23.70
N THR A 46 -14.70 21.93 -24.01
CA THR A 46 -14.99 20.55 -24.39
C THR A 46 -15.62 19.76 -23.24
N GLU A 47 -15.26 19.99 -21.98
CA GLU A 47 -15.86 19.32 -20.82
C GLU A 47 -17.33 19.72 -20.60
N GLY A 48 -17.69 20.96 -20.93
CA GLY A 48 -19.09 21.41 -20.96
C GLY A 48 -19.89 20.76 -22.10
N ILE A 49 -19.31 20.72 -23.31
CA ILE A 49 -19.93 20.12 -24.49
C ILE A 49 -20.05 18.59 -24.33
N ALA A 50 -19.05 17.93 -23.76
CA ALA A 50 -19.04 16.48 -23.52
C ALA A 50 -20.10 16.05 -22.51
N ARG A 51 -20.28 16.83 -21.42
CA ARG A 51 -21.40 16.61 -20.48
C ARG A 51 -22.76 16.85 -21.15
N GLY A 52 -22.84 17.78 -22.09
CA GLY A 52 -24.04 18.05 -22.89
C GLY A 52 -24.40 16.90 -23.85
N MET A 53 -23.45 16.41 -24.65
CA MET A 53 -23.68 15.38 -25.66
C MET A 53 -24.13 14.02 -25.10
N GLY A 54 -23.71 13.67 -23.88
CA GLY A 54 -24.09 12.40 -23.24
C GLY A 54 -25.44 12.42 -22.52
N THR A 55 -26.11 13.58 -22.45
CA THR A 55 -27.32 13.76 -21.64
C THR A 55 -28.56 13.84 -22.55
N PRO A 56 -29.69 13.18 -22.22
CA PRO A 56 -30.92 13.22 -23.05
C PRO A 56 -31.49 14.64 -23.26
N TRP A 57 -31.10 15.60 -22.43
CA TRP A 57 -31.43 17.02 -22.57
C TRP A 57 -30.93 17.66 -23.87
N PHE A 58 -29.81 17.19 -24.45
CA PHE A 58 -29.32 17.71 -25.73
C PHE A 58 -30.28 17.41 -26.87
N LEU A 59 -30.80 16.18 -26.92
CA LEU A 59 -31.79 15.77 -27.93
C LEU A 59 -33.07 16.60 -27.80
N ILE A 60 -33.55 16.83 -26.57
CA ILE A 60 -34.74 17.64 -26.31
C ILE A 60 -34.54 19.08 -26.81
N GLY A 61 -33.39 19.69 -26.52
CA GLY A 61 -33.06 21.05 -27.00
C GLY A 61 -32.99 21.14 -28.52
N LEU A 62 -32.35 20.16 -29.18
CA LEU A 62 -32.24 20.08 -30.63
C LEU A 62 -33.63 19.90 -31.29
N THR A 63 -34.48 19.03 -30.73
CA THR A 63 -35.86 18.84 -31.20
C THR A 63 -36.67 20.11 -31.04
N LEU A 64 -36.56 20.80 -29.90
CA LEU A 64 -37.25 22.07 -29.67
C LEU A 64 -36.81 23.14 -30.67
N PHE A 65 -35.51 23.23 -30.94
CA PHE A 65 -34.98 24.14 -31.97
C PHE A 65 -35.57 23.86 -33.35
N CYS A 66 -35.61 22.59 -33.78
CA CYS A 66 -36.23 22.20 -35.05
C CYS A 66 -37.71 22.57 -35.10
N VAL A 67 -38.47 22.32 -34.02
CA VAL A 67 -39.89 22.66 -33.94
C VAL A 67 -40.10 24.18 -34.01
N VAL A 68 -39.35 24.97 -33.25
CA VAL A 68 -39.43 26.43 -33.27
C VAL A 68 -39.09 26.98 -34.65
N TRP A 69 -38.05 26.47 -35.29
CA TRP A 69 -37.66 26.86 -36.66
C TRP A 69 -38.77 26.57 -37.67
N MET A 70 -39.36 25.38 -37.58
CA MET A 70 -40.46 24.93 -38.45
C MET A 70 -41.68 25.84 -38.27
N VAL A 71 -42.07 26.12 -37.02
CA VAL A 71 -43.20 27.01 -36.69
C VAL A 71 -42.94 28.43 -37.17
N PHE A 72 -41.75 28.98 -36.91
CA PHE A 72 -41.38 30.33 -37.34
C PHE A 72 -41.49 30.48 -38.85
N ASN A 73 -40.87 29.58 -39.62
CA ASN A 73 -40.93 29.64 -41.08
C ASN A 73 -42.32 29.29 -41.66
N THR A 74 -43.16 28.59 -40.89
CA THR A 74 -44.54 28.29 -41.30
C THR A 74 -45.46 29.49 -41.12
N VAL A 75 -45.36 30.20 -39.98
CA VAL A 75 -46.23 31.33 -39.62
C VAL A 75 -45.73 32.66 -40.19
N ALA A 76 -44.44 32.77 -40.51
CA ALA A 76 -43.86 33.98 -41.10
C ALA A 76 -44.50 34.34 -42.46
N PRO A 77 -44.72 35.63 -42.76
CA PRO A 77 -45.21 36.09 -44.05
C PRO A 77 -44.28 35.70 -45.21
N GLN A 78 -44.84 35.46 -46.41
CA GLN A 78 -44.12 34.97 -47.61
C GLN A 78 -42.80 35.69 -47.93
N HIS A 79 -42.68 36.98 -47.59
CA HIS A 79 -41.51 37.81 -47.84
C HIS A 79 -40.34 37.57 -46.86
N TRP A 80 -40.56 36.95 -45.70
CA TRP A 80 -39.54 36.63 -44.69
C TRP A 80 -39.31 35.13 -44.49
N ARG A 81 -39.95 34.28 -45.29
CA ARG A 81 -39.79 32.82 -45.23
C ARG A 81 -38.47 32.43 -45.89
N PHE A 82 -37.42 32.30 -45.08
CA PHE A 82 -36.12 31.85 -45.53
C PHE A 82 -36.11 30.34 -45.83
N ASP A 83 -36.91 29.56 -45.10
CA ASP A 83 -36.98 28.10 -45.21
C ASP A 83 -38.45 27.62 -45.26
N SER A 84 -39.09 27.81 -46.41
CA SER A 84 -40.54 27.59 -46.56
C SER A 84 -40.94 26.11 -46.47
N ALA A 85 -42.08 25.83 -45.83
CA ALA A 85 -42.63 24.48 -45.72
C ALA A 85 -42.90 23.81 -47.10
N ALA A 86 -43.16 24.62 -48.14
CA ALA A 86 -43.42 24.14 -49.51
C ALA A 86 -42.21 23.41 -50.16
N ILE A 87 -40.99 23.74 -49.73
CA ILE A 87 -39.74 23.10 -50.19
C ILE A 87 -39.19 22.12 -49.14
N GLY A 88 -39.99 21.75 -48.14
CA GLY A 88 -39.62 20.73 -47.15
C GLY A 88 -38.49 21.12 -46.21
N PHE A 89 -38.33 22.41 -45.87
CA PHE A 89 -37.28 22.90 -44.98
C PHE A 89 -35.86 22.55 -45.46
N THR A 90 -35.56 22.88 -46.72
CA THR A 90 -34.27 22.56 -47.36
C THR A 90 -33.08 23.18 -46.60
N ALA A 91 -33.21 24.39 -46.06
CA ALA A 91 -32.10 25.03 -45.35
C ALA A 91 -31.78 24.31 -44.03
N LEU A 92 -32.82 23.95 -43.25
CA LEU A 92 -32.66 23.14 -42.05
C LEU A 92 -31.99 21.80 -42.38
N THR A 93 -32.43 21.13 -43.45
CA THR A 93 -31.86 19.85 -43.88
C THR A 93 -30.40 19.95 -44.27
N LEU A 94 -30.01 21.00 -45.01
CA LEU A 94 -28.62 21.25 -45.36
C LEU A 94 -27.75 21.48 -44.12
N ILE A 95 -28.24 22.27 -43.16
CA ILE A 95 -27.53 22.55 -41.90
C ILE A 95 -27.37 21.27 -41.07
N LEU A 96 -28.41 20.46 -40.93
CA LEU A 96 -28.34 19.19 -40.20
C LEU A 96 -27.39 18.19 -40.87
N SER A 97 -27.39 18.12 -42.20
CA SER A 97 -26.46 17.27 -42.96
C SER A 97 -25.00 17.71 -42.76
N LEU A 98 -24.75 19.03 -42.75
CA LEU A 98 -23.44 19.58 -42.45
C LEU A 98 -23.02 19.30 -41.00
N GLN A 99 -23.95 19.43 -40.04
CA GLN A 99 -23.70 19.19 -38.63
C GLN A 99 -23.21 17.75 -38.40
N ALA A 100 -23.87 16.77 -39.01
CA ALA A 100 -23.45 15.37 -38.94
C ALA A 100 -22.05 15.14 -39.54
N SER A 101 -21.76 15.76 -40.69
CA SER A 101 -20.47 15.62 -41.39
C SER A 101 -19.30 16.18 -40.59
N TYR A 102 -19.47 17.34 -39.94
CA TYR A 102 -18.44 17.98 -39.12
C TYR A 102 -18.29 17.33 -37.73
N ALA A 103 -19.31 16.64 -37.23
CA ALA A 103 -19.23 15.91 -35.98
C ALA A 103 -18.20 14.78 -36.04
N ALA A 104 -18.13 14.05 -37.16
CA ALA A 104 -17.20 12.93 -37.33
C ALA A 104 -15.71 13.29 -37.06
N PRO A 105 -15.12 14.34 -37.68
CA PRO A 105 -13.73 14.71 -37.41
C PRO A 105 -13.51 15.25 -35.99
N LEU A 106 -14.49 15.92 -35.38
CA LEU A 106 -14.38 16.33 -33.98
C LEU A 106 -14.42 15.14 -33.01
N ILE A 107 -15.27 14.14 -33.29
CA ILE A 107 -15.35 12.91 -32.52
C ILE A 107 -14.02 12.16 -32.61
N LEU A 108 -13.41 12.06 -33.80
CA LEU A 108 -12.09 11.43 -33.98
C LEU A 108 -10.99 12.13 -33.17
N LEU A 109 -11.00 13.47 -33.11
CA LEU A 109 -10.05 14.22 -32.28
C LEU A 109 -10.29 14.04 -30.77
N ALA A 110 -11.55 13.87 -30.36
CA ALA A 110 -11.90 13.58 -28.97
C ALA A 110 -11.52 12.15 -28.58
N GLN A 111 -11.70 11.20 -29.49
CA GLN A 111 -11.35 9.78 -29.31
C GLN A 111 -9.84 9.57 -29.19
N ASN A 112 -9.02 10.20 -30.04
CA ASN A 112 -7.56 10.11 -29.92
C ASN A 112 -7.05 10.48 -28.50
N ARG A 113 -7.70 11.46 -27.85
CA ARG A 113 -7.36 11.88 -26.48
C ARG A 113 -7.93 10.97 -25.39
N GLN A 114 -8.95 10.18 -25.69
CA GLN A 114 -9.43 9.12 -24.80
C GLN A 114 -8.50 7.91 -24.93
N ASP A 115 -8.20 7.48 -26.15
CA ASP A 115 -7.28 6.37 -26.43
C ASP A 115 -5.88 6.59 -25.83
N ASP A 116 -5.34 7.82 -25.92
CA ASP A 116 -4.07 8.18 -25.29
C ASP A 116 -4.11 8.05 -23.76
N ARG A 117 -5.23 8.43 -23.12
CA ARG A 117 -5.41 8.31 -21.66
C ARG A 117 -5.59 6.86 -21.26
N ASP A 118 -6.42 6.13 -22.00
CA ASP A 118 -6.71 4.72 -21.77
C ASP A 118 -5.43 3.90 -21.90
N ARG A 119 -4.60 4.19 -22.91
CA ARG A 119 -3.28 3.57 -23.08
C ARG A 119 -2.38 3.76 -21.85
N VAL A 120 -2.27 4.97 -21.34
CA VAL A 120 -1.45 5.25 -20.13
C VAL A 120 -2.01 4.52 -18.92
N GLN A 121 -3.34 4.46 -18.78
CA GLN A 121 -3.99 3.73 -17.70
C GLN A 121 -3.73 2.22 -17.80
N PHE A 122 -3.83 1.63 -19.00
CA PHE A 122 -3.51 0.23 -19.25
C PHE A 122 -2.05 -0.11 -18.94
N GLU A 123 -1.10 0.76 -19.33
CA GLU A 123 0.32 0.56 -19.02
C GLU A 123 0.59 0.60 -17.51
N GLN A 124 -0.07 1.50 -16.77
CA GLN A 124 0.04 1.56 -15.32
C GLN A 124 -0.58 0.35 -14.63
N ASP A 125 -1.76 -0.09 -15.07
CA ASP A 125 -2.42 -1.25 -14.50
C ASP A 125 -1.62 -2.53 -14.76
N ARG A 126 -0.98 -2.65 -15.94
CA ARG A 126 -0.04 -3.75 -16.22
C ARG A 126 1.15 -3.74 -15.28
N GLN A 127 1.79 -2.59 -15.05
CA GLN A 127 2.90 -2.48 -14.10
C GLN A 127 2.46 -2.79 -12.66
N ARG A 128 1.26 -2.37 -12.25
CA ARG A 128 0.70 -2.69 -10.93
C ARG A 128 0.45 -4.19 -10.79
N ALA A 129 -0.11 -4.83 -11.81
CA ALA A 129 -0.33 -6.27 -11.81
C ALA A 129 1.00 -7.05 -11.70
N GLU A 130 2.04 -6.64 -12.44
CA GLU A 130 3.38 -7.23 -12.35
C GLU A 130 3.98 -7.09 -10.93
N ARG A 131 3.83 -5.91 -10.30
CA ARG A 131 4.28 -5.69 -8.92
C ARG A 131 3.48 -6.52 -7.91
N ASN A 132 2.16 -6.57 -8.04
CA ASN A 132 1.30 -7.36 -7.15
C ASN A 132 1.65 -8.86 -7.23
N LEU A 133 1.96 -9.36 -8.43
CA LEU A 133 2.40 -10.74 -8.61
C LEU A 133 3.74 -10.97 -7.88
N ALA A 134 4.71 -10.08 -8.06
CA ALA A 134 6.00 -10.16 -7.38
C ALA A 134 5.87 -10.09 -5.85
N ASP A 135 5.03 -9.19 -5.33
CA ASP A 135 4.76 -9.06 -3.88
C ASP A 135 4.08 -10.32 -3.34
N THR A 136 3.17 -10.92 -4.11
CA THR A 136 2.51 -12.17 -3.72
C THR A 136 3.49 -13.34 -3.70
N GLU A 137 4.39 -13.42 -4.69
CA GLU A 137 5.46 -14.43 -4.70
C GLU A 137 6.44 -14.24 -3.54
N TYR A 138 6.77 -12.99 -3.21
CA TYR A 138 7.62 -12.67 -2.07
C TYR A 138 6.96 -13.10 -0.76
N LEU A 139 5.71 -12.70 -0.53
CA LEU A 139 4.94 -13.10 0.66
C LEU A 139 4.79 -14.62 0.74
N ALA A 140 4.56 -15.32 -0.38
CA ALA A 140 4.49 -16.77 -0.39
C ALA A 140 5.81 -17.42 0.06
N ARG A 141 6.96 -16.91 -0.40
CA ARG A 141 8.28 -17.40 0.02
C ARG A 141 8.56 -17.11 1.49
N GLU A 142 8.25 -15.90 1.97
CA GLU A 142 8.39 -15.52 3.37
C GLU A 142 7.52 -16.39 4.29
N VAL A 143 6.27 -16.66 3.90
CA VAL A 143 5.36 -17.54 4.66
C VAL A 143 5.89 -18.98 4.72
N VAL A 144 6.47 -19.49 3.63
CA VAL A 144 7.10 -20.82 3.61
C VAL A 144 8.33 -20.85 4.53
N ALA A 145 9.18 -19.82 4.48
CA ALA A 145 10.35 -19.71 5.34
C ALA A 145 9.96 -19.65 6.83
N LEU A 146 8.96 -18.81 7.17
CA LEU A 146 8.41 -18.71 8.51
C LEU A 146 7.82 -20.05 8.98
N ARG A 147 7.08 -20.76 8.13
CA ARG A 147 6.51 -22.07 8.45
C ARG A 147 7.59 -23.10 8.77
N LEU A 148 8.68 -23.12 8.00
CA LEU A 148 9.81 -24.03 8.25
C LEU A 148 10.50 -23.69 9.58
N ALA A 149 10.78 -22.42 9.84
CA ALA A 149 11.37 -21.97 11.11
C ALA A 149 10.49 -22.34 12.32
N VAL A 150 9.17 -22.15 12.22
CA VAL A 150 8.21 -22.56 13.28
C VAL A 150 8.18 -24.07 13.45
N ARG A 151 8.25 -24.85 12.35
CA ARG A 151 8.25 -26.32 12.41
C ARG A 151 9.47 -26.85 13.16
N ASP A 152 10.64 -26.28 12.90
CA ASP A 152 11.90 -26.75 13.50
C ASP A 152 11.96 -26.40 15.00
N MET A 153 11.44 -25.23 15.39
CA MET A 153 11.38 -24.82 16.81
C MET A 153 10.33 -25.61 17.63
N ALA A 154 9.23 -26.03 17.00
CA ALA A 154 8.15 -26.75 17.66
C ALA A 154 8.20 -28.27 17.45
N SER A 155 9.38 -28.84 17.16
CA SER A 155 9.48 -30.29 17.00
C SER A 155 9.03 -31.00 18.28
N LYS A 156 8.16 -32.01 18.12
CA LYS A 156 7.57 -32.75 19.24
C LYS A 156 8.64 -33.33 20.16
N ASP A 157 9.79 -33.70 19.61
CA ASP A 157 10.90 -34.27 20.34
C ASP A 157 11.63 -33.21 21.18
N PHE A 158 11.77 -31.97 20.68
CA PHE A 158 12.27 -30.85 21.49
C PHE A 158 11.32 -30.52 22.64
N ILE A 159 10.02 -30.38 22.35
CA ILE A 159 9.02 -30.12 23.40
C ILE A 159 8.99 -31.24 24.44
N ARG A 160 9.10 -32.50 24.01
CA ARG A 160 9.14 -33.66 24.90
C ARG A 160 10.44 -33.75 25.70
N ALA A 161 11.58 -33.41 25.09
CA ALA A 161 12.87 -33.34 25.78
C ALA A 161 12.83 -32.26 26.87
N GLU A 162 12.29 -31.08 26.56
CA GLU A 162 12.22 -29.98 27.52
C GLU A 162 11.21 -30.26 28.65
N LEU A 163 10.06 -30.84 28.34
CA LEU A 163 9.13 -31.35 29.36
C LEU A 163 9.77 -32.38 30.28
N ARG A 164 10.62 -33.27 29.74
CA ARG A 164 11.30 -34.29 30.54
C ARG A 164 12.41 -33.68 31.40
N SER A 165 13.22 -32.79 30.83
CA SER A 165 14.22 -32.01 31.56
C SER A 165 13.60 -31.25 32.74
N LEU A 166 12.50 -30.54 32.50
CA LEU A 166 11.78 -29.81 33.55
C LEU A 166 11.17 -30.72 34.62
N LEU A 167 10.66 -31.90 34.24
CA LEU A 167 10.17 -32.90 35.20
C LEU A 167 11.31 -33.47 36.05
N GLU A 168 12.44 -33.80 35.44
CA GLU A 168 13.60 -34.37 36.12
C GLU A 168 14.25 -33.35 37.07
N GLU A 169 14.22 -32.06 36.72
CA GLU A 169 14.62 -30.99 37.64
C GLU A 169 13.67 -30.86 38.85
N LEU A 170 12.36 -31.05 38.65
CA LEU A 170 11.39 -31.06 39.76
C LEU A 170 11.60 -32.29 40.67
N ASP A 171 11.73 -33.48 40.10
CA ASP A 171 11.98 -34.71 40.86
C ASP A 171 13.27 -34.60 41.69
N ARG A 172 14.36 -34.05 41.10
CA ARG A 172 15.62 -33.82 41.84
C ARG A 172 15.44 -32.84 43.00
N ARG A 173 14.65 -31.77 42.82
CA ARG A 173 14.36 -30.83 43.92
C ARG A 173 13.57 -31.51 45.04
N ASP A 174 12.64 -32.37 44.71
CA ASP A 174 11.86 -33.13 45.69
C ASP A 174 12.76 -34.14 46.45
N GLU A 175 13.69 -34.81 45.77
CA GLU A 175 14.69 -35.68 46.41
C GLU A 175 15.66 -34.91 47.31
N GLU A 176 16.19 -33.76 46.86
CA GLU A 176 17.06 -32.89 47.67
C GLU A 176 16.32 -32.37 48.92
N ALA A 177 15.04 -32.02 48.78
CA ALA A 177 14.18 -31.63 49.90
C ALA A 177 13.93 -32.80 50.87
N ALA A 178 13.78 -34.02 50.36
CA ALA A 178 13.62 -35.21 51.19
C ALA A 178 14.92 -35.58 51.93
N LEU A 179 16.07 -35.46 51.27
CA LEU A 179 17.38 -35.79 51.84
C LEU A 179 17.75 -34.81 52.95
N THR A 180 17.55 -33.50 52.71
CA THR A 180 17.76 -32.46 53.73
C THR A 180 16.86 -32.69 54.95
N ALA A 181 15.58 -33.01 54.74
CA ALA A 181 14.65 -33.36 55.82
C ALA A 181 14.99 -34.68 56.55
N ALA A 182 15.77 -35.57 55.93
CA ALA A 182 16.25 -36.80 56.55
C ALA A 182 17.53 -36.56 57.36
N THR A 183 18.48 -35.78 56.83
CA THR A 183 19.69 -35.35 57.55
C THR A 183 19.34 -34.53 58.78
N GLU A 184 18.42 -33.56 58.67
CA GLU A 184 17.94 -32.79 59.83
C GLU A 184 17.32 -33.69 60.92
N ARG A 185 16.64 -34.77 60.52
CA ARG A 185 16.10 -35.77 61.46
C ARG A 185 17.18 -36.64 62.10
N SER A 186 18.22 -36.99 61.34
CA SER A 186 19.37 -37.74 61.83
C SER A 186 20.16 -36.91 62.84
N ASP A 187 20.48 -35.67 62.51
CA ASP A 187 21.23 -34.75 63.37
C ASP A 187 20.45 -34.47 64.66
N ALA A 188 19.13 -34.26 64.57
CA ALA A 188 18.28 -34.12 65.75
C ALA A 188 18.23 -35.37 66.63
N ALA A 189 18.34 -36.57 66.03
CA ALA A 189 18.39 -37.83 66.78
C ALA A 189 19.75 -38.06 67.47
N ASP A 190 20.85 -37.70 66.80
CA ASP A 190 22.21 -37.78 67.35
C ASP A 190 22.43 -36.76 68.47
N ASP A 191 21.92 -35.53 68.33
CA ASP A 191 21.96 -34.53 69.40
C ASP A 191 21.13 -34.99 70.62
N ALA A 192 19.94 -35.56 70.40
CA ALA A 192 19.15 -36.14 71.49
C ALA A 192 19.85 -37.32 72.19
N ALA A 193 20.61 -38.13 71.44
CA ALA A 193 21.40 -39.23 72.00
C ALA A 193 22.61 -38.72 72.81
N LYS A 194 23.27 -37.65 72.35
CA LYS A 194 24.34 -36.96 73.09
C LYS A 194 23.85 -36.34 74.38
N ASP A 195 22.72 -35.63 74.34
CA ASP A 195 22.11 -35.02 75.53
C ASP A 195 21.73 -36.09 76.57
N ALA A 196 21.24 -37.25 76.13
CA ALA A 196 20.94 -38.38 77.02
C ALA A 196 22.20 -39.00 77.65
N GLN A 197 23.34 -38.97 76.95
CA GLN A 197 24.62 -39.48 77.44
C GLN A 197 25.34 -38.50 78.37
N GLU A 198 25.17 -37.19 78.16
CA GLU A 198 25.67 -36.13 79.06
C GLU A 198 24.87 -36.02 80.36
N ALA A 199 23.59 -36.42 80.36
CA ALA A 199 22.74 -36.50 81.55
C ALA A 199 23.03 -37.73 82.47
N ALA A 200 23.95 -38.62 82.10
CA ALA A 200 24.31 -39.78 82.93
C ALA A 200 25.28 -39.36 84.06
N PRO A 201 24.90 -39.46 85.35
CA PRO A 201 25.70 -38.91 86.44
C PRO A 201 26.98 -39.71 86.68
N THR A 202 28.12 -39.03 86.55
CA THR A 202 29.41 -39.46 87.12
C THR A 202 29.35 -39.35 88.64
N GLY A 203 29.15 -40.48 89.31
CA GLY A 203 29.28 -40.66 90.77
C GLY A 203 28.91 -42.09 91.12
N LEU A 204 29.65 -42.86 91.89
CA LEU A 204 30.40 -42.50 93.08
C LEU A 204 31.62 -43.42 93.24
N HIS A 205 32.75 -42.82 93.58
CA HIS A 205 33.79 -43.43 94.40
C HIS A 205 33.20 -43.87 95.76
N GLY A 206 33.67 -45.01 96.29
CA GLY A 206 33.40 -45.46 97.65
C GLY A 206 33.83 -46.89 97.86
#